data_AF-A0A2A5NXK2-F1
#
_entry.id   AF-A0A2A5NXK2-F1
#
_cell.length_a   1.000
_cell.length_b   1.000
_cell.length_c   1.000
_cell.angle_alpha   90.00
_cell.angle_beta   90.00
_cell.angle_gamma   90.00
#
_symmetry.space_group_name_H-M   'P 1'
#
loop_
_entity.id
_entity.type
_entity.pdbx_description
1 polymer ?
#
loop_
_entity_poly.entity_id
_entity_poly.type
_entity_poly.pdbx_seq_one_letter_code
_entity_poly.pdbx_strand_id
1 'polypeptide(L)'
;MSAAPPLGAKAVIKEVLRTKSGLVGILLIICIAMIYAPYDVVKKWNDPSAWLENPRCAAPVWYASLIGKRLPENIVLEREDFYRRGTLCWSARTSTGGRKPPPTGRSRLPT
;
A
#
# COMPACT_ATOMS: atom_id res chain seq x y z
N MET A 1 26.31 32.69 -4.94
CA MET A 1 25.90 31.45 -5.62
C MET A 1 25.30 31.84 -6.97
N SER A 2 26.02 31.64 -8.06
CA SER A 2 25.56 32.04 -9.39
C SER A 2 24.42 31.11 -9.81
N ALA A 3 23.23 31.67 -10.08
CA ALA A 3 22.10 30.91 -10.58
C ALA A 3 22.46 30.33 -11.96
N ALA A 4 22.35 29.00 -12.09
CA ALA A 4 22.51 28.35 -13.37
C ALA A 4 21.43 28.87 -14.35
N PRO A 5 21.77 29.09 -15.63
CA PRO A 5 20.78 29.52 -16.63
C PRO A 5 19.62 28.51 -16.70
N PRO A 6 18.40 28.94 -17.09
CA PRO A 6 17.27 28.02 -17.26
C PRO A 6 17.60 27.01 -18.37
N LEU A 7 18.07 25.83 -17.96
CA LEU A 7 18.45 24.74 -18.85
C LEU A 7 17.18 24.03 -19.33
N GLY A 8 16.94 24.03 -20.63
CA GLY A 8 15.89 23.21 -21.22
C GLY A 8 16.13 21.72 -20.95
N ALA A 9 15.05 20.93 -20.86
CA ALA A 9 15.12 19.50 -20.53
C ALA A 9 16.12 18.71 -21.41
N LYS A 10 16.22 19.05 -22.70
CA LYS A 10 17.19 18.42 -23.62
C LYS A 10 18.64 18.75 -23.28
N ALA A 11 18.92 19.95 -22.79
CA ALA A 11 20.25 20.35 -22.35
C ALA A 11 20.64 19.63 -21.05
N VAL A 12 19.69 19.48 -20.12
CA VAL A 12 19.90 18.71 -18.87
C VAL A 12 20.24 17.26 -19.19
N ILE A 13 19.46 16.59 -20.05
CA ILE A 13 19.73 15.19 -20.42
C ILE A 13 21.10 15.05 -21.09
N LYS A 14 21.45 15.98 -21.98
CA LYS A 14 22.77 15.99 -22.64
C LYS A 14 23.91 16.14 -21.64
N GLU A 15 23.74 16.99 -20.62
CA GLU A 15 24.75 17.23 -19.61
C GLU A 15 24.89 16.06 -18.62
N VAL A 16 23.77 15.45 -18.24
CA VAL A 16 23.76 14.25 -17.38
C VAL A 16 24.45 13.08 -18.07
N LEU A 17 24.21 12.86 -19.36
CA LEU A 17 24.87 11.79 -20.12
C LEU A 17 26.36 12.09 -20.38
N ARG A 18 26.75 13.36 -20.43
CA ARG A 18 28.15 13.77 -20.63
C ARG A 18 29.00 13.61 -19.36
N THR A 19 28.38 13.71 -18.19
CA THR A 19 29.10 13.71 -16.90
C THR A 19 29.20 12.31 -16.30
N LYS A 20 30.39 11.92 -15.80
CA LYS A 20 30.59 10.60 -15.17
C LYS A 20 29.69 10.38 -13.94
N SER A 21 29.47 11.41 -13.13
CA SER A 21 28.54 11.36 -11.98
C SER A 21 27.07 11.21 -12.41
N GLY A 22 26.68 11.80 -13.54
CA GLY A 22 25.33 11.64 -14.11
C GLY A 22 25.07 10.21 -14.57
N LEU A 23 26.06 9.56 -15.19
CA LEU A 23 25.98 8.17 -15.60
C LEU A 23 25.88 7.21 -14.40
N VAL A 24 26.64 7.46 -13.33
CA VAL A 24 26.55 6.71 -12.07
C VAL A 24 25.16 6.89 -11.44
N GLY A 25 24.60 8.10 -11.45
CA GLY A 25 23.26 8.37 -10.96
C GLY A 25 22.17 7.59 -11.73
N ILE A 26 22.26 7.58 -13.07
CA ILE A 26 21.34 6.79 -13.91
C ILE A 26 21.46 5.30 -13.58
N LEU A 27 22.68 4.78 -13.45
CA LEU A 27 22.92 3.37 -13.11
C LEU A 27 22.30 3.02 -11.75
N LEU A 28 22.47 3.88 -10.75
CA LEU A 28 21.89 3.70 -9.42
C LEU A 28 20.36 3.66 -9.47
N ILE A 29 19.73 4.57 -10.23
CA ILE A 29 18.27 4.58 -10.40
C ILE A 29 17.78 3.29 -11.06
N ILE A 30 18.47 2.81 -12.10
CA ILE A 30 18.12 1.55 -12.78
C ILE A 30 18.25 0.35 -11.84
N CYS A 31 19.33 0.29 -11.05
CA CYS A 31 19.52 -0.78 -10.08
C CYS A 31 18.40 -0.82 -9.02
N ILE A 32 18.02 0.35 -8.49
CA ILE A 32 16.92 0.46 -7.54
C ILE A 32 15.59 0.07 -8.20
N ALA A 33 15.34 0.55 -9.42
CA ALA A 33 14.12 0.21 -10.15
C ALA A 33 13.97 -1.30 -10.39
N MET A 34 15.05 -2.00 -10.73
CA MET A 34 15.04 -3.46 -10.91
C MET A 34 14.69 -4.23 -9.63
N ILE A 35 15.13 -3.74 -8.47
CA ILE A 35 14.88 -4.39 -7.17
C ILE A 35 13.45 -4.13 -6.70
N TYR A 36 12.95 -2.90 -6.83
CA TYR A 36 11.69 -2.48 -6.24
C TYR A 36 10.49 -2.54 -7.18
N ALA A 37 10.70 -2.53 -8.50
CA ALA A 37 9.65 -2.54 -9.51
C ALA A 37 9.85 -3.72 -10.48
N PRO A 38 9.41 -4.94 -10.11
CA PRO A 38 9.39 -6.05 -11.06
C PRO A 38 8.49 -5.70 -12.27
N TYR A 39 8.76 -6.33 -13.42
CA TYR A 39 8.05 -6.08 -14.69
C TYR A 39 6.51 -6.12 -14.58
N ASP A 40 5.97 -6.86 -13.61
CA ASP A 40 4.54 -6.93 -13.33
C ASP A 40 3.93 -5.60 -12.84
N VAL A 41 4.71 -4.73 -12.20
CA VAL A 41 4.25 -3.42 -11.71
C VAL A 41 3.87 -2.50 -12.87
N VAL A 42 4.60 -2.58 -14.00
CA VAL A 42 4.30 -1.77 -15.18
C VAL A 42 2.95 -2.17 -15.79
N LYS A 43 2.66 -3.48 -15.83
CA LYS A 43 1.38 -4.00 -16.35
C LYS A 43 0.21 -3.63 -15.45
N LYS A 44 0.42 -3.74 -14.14
CA LYS A 44 -0.60 -3.47 -13.11
C LYS A 44 -0.74 -1.99 -12.76
N TRP A 45 0.04 -1.11 -13.38
CA TRP A 45 0.08 0.31 -13.03
C TRP A 45 -1.30 0.99 -13.14
N ASN A 46 -2.07 0.59 -14.15
CA ASN A 46 -3.41 1.12 -14.38
C ASN A 46 -4.53 0.37 -13.63
N ASP A 47 -4.21 -0.75 -12.98
CA ASP A 47 -5.20 -1.55 -12.27
C ASP A 47 -5.41 -1.02 -10.86
N PRO A 48 -6.58 -0.47 -10.51
CA PRO A 48 -6.83 0.08 -9.17
C PRO A 48 -6.71 -0.97 -8.08
N SER A 49 -7.04 -2.23 -8.39
CA SER A 49 -6.92 -3.36 -7.46
C SER A 49 -5.49 -3.64 -7.02
N ALA A 50 -4.48 -3.30 -7.85
CA ALA A 50 -3.08 -3.50 -7.52
C ALA A 50 -2.58 -2.58 -6.40
N TRP A 51 -3.34 -1.52 -6.10
CA TRP A 51 -2.98 -0.49 -5.12
C TRP A 51 -3.76 -0.59 -3.81
N LEU A 52 -4.59 -1.62 -3.63
CA LEU A 52 -5.38 -1.82 -2.41
C LEU A 52 -4.49 -2.08 -1.18
N GLU A 53 -3.43 -2.87 -1.36
CA GLU A 53 -2.47 -3.20 -0.30
C GLU A 53 -1.53 -2.04 0.04
N ASN A 54 -1.29 -1.14 -0.92
CA ASN A 54 -0.39 0.00 -0.77
C ASN A 54 -1.03 1.30 -1.32
N PRO A 55 -1.99 1.87 -0.59
CA PRO A 55 -2.72 3.05 -1.05
C PRO A 55 -1.79 4.27 -1.13
N ARG A 56 -2.04 5.14 -2.11
CA ARG A 56 -1.21 6.34 -2.38
C ARG A 56 -1.10 7.31 -1.19
N CYS A 57 -2.06 7.25 -0.27
CA CYS A 57 -2.14 8.11 0.90
C CYS A 57 -1.50 7.50 2.16
N ALA A 58 -1.06 6.23 2.13
CA ALA A 58 -0.38 5.62 3.25
C ALA A 58 1.07 6.09 3.34
N ALA A 59 1.49 6.46 4.54
CA ALA A 59 2.89 6.77 4.79
C ALA A 59 3.72 5.47 4.78
N PRO A 60 4.93 5.50 4.20
CA PRO A 60 5.80 4.34 4.19
C PRO A 60 6.35 4.04 5.60
N VAL A 61 6.75 2.80 5.85
CA VAL A 61 7.21 2.33 7.17
C VAL A 61 8.39 3.15 7.71
N TRP A 62 9.32 3.57 6.84
CA TRP A 62 10.47 4.39 7.23
C TRP A 62 10.09 5.79 7.68
N TYR A 63 8.89 6.28 7.35
CA TYR A 63 8.41 7.59 7.76
C TYR A 63 8.22 7.68 9.28
N ALA A 64 7.84 6.56 9.92
CA ALA A 64 7.74 6.49 11.38
C ALA A 64 9.10 6.72 12.07
N SER A 65 10.18 6.20 11.48
CA SER A 65 11.55 6.40 11.97
C SER A 65 12.00 7.86 11.87
N LEU A 66 11.56 8.60 10.86
CA LEU A 66 11.87 10.04 10.72
C LEU A 66 11.17 10.91 11.75
N ILE A 67 9.94 10.58 12.13
CA ILE A 67 9.15 11.33 13.11
C ILE A 67 9.55 10.97 14.55
N GLY A 68 10.21 9.82 14.76
CA GLY A 68 10.61 9.34 16.09
C GLY A 68 9.42 8.91 16.96
N LYS A 69 8.26 8.63 16.34
CA LYS A 69 7.04 8.18 17.01
C LYS A 69 6.55 6.88 16.38
N ARG A 70 5.94 6.00 17.17
CA ARG A 70 5.29 4.78 16.67
C ARG A 70 3.93 5.15 16.06
N LEU A 71 3.90 5.34 14.75
CA LEU A 71 2.65 5.44 14.00
C LEU A 71 1.98 4.06 13.92
N PRO A 72 0.64 4.01 13.85
CA PRO A 72 -0.06 2.76 13.58
C PRO A 72 0.37 2.23 12.21
N GLU A 73 0.77 0.96 12.17
CA GLU A 73 1.16 0.27 10.93
C GLU A 73 -0.07 0.00 10.05
N ASN A 74 0.15 -0.19 8.75
CA ASN A 74 -0.92 -0.54 7.82
C ASN A 74 -1.48 -1.92 8.20
N ILE A 75 -2.80 -2.00 8.40
CA ILE A 75 -3.50 -3.24 8.73
C ILE A 75 -4.21 -3.72 7.48
N VAL A 76 -3.79 -4.89 6.97
CA VAL A 76 -4.52 -5.60 5.92
C VAL A 76 -5.73 -6.26 6.58
N LEU A 77 -6.94 -5.91 6.14
CA LEU A 77 -8.18 -6.45 6.67
C LEU A 77 -8.66 -7.59 5.77
N GLU A 78 -8.62 -8.82 6.26
CA GLU A 78 -9.16 -9.97 5.54
C GLU A 78 -10.65 -10.17 5.87
N ARG A 79 -11.34 -10.96 5.04
CA ARG A 79 -12.79 -11.17 5.18
C ARG A 79 -13.14 -11.79 6.54
N GLU A 80 -12.25 -12.64 7.03
CA GLU A 80 -12.29 -13.38 8.28
C GLU A 80 -12.30 -12.42 9.49
N ASP A 81 -11.61 -11.27 9.40
CA ASP A 81 -11.55 -10.26 10.46
C ASP A 81 -12.88 -9.54 10.67
N PHE A 82 -13.67 -9.39 9.60
CA PHE A 82 -15.01 -8.81 9.67
C PHE A 82 -15.98 -9.76 10.38
N TYR A 83 -15.92 -11.06 10.09
CA TYR A 83 -16.76 -12.07 10.75
C TYR A 83 -16.39 -12.27 12.22
N ARG A 84 -15.10 -12.18 12.58
CA ARG A 84 -14.62 -12.25 13.97
C ARG A 84 -15.17 -11.11 14.84
N ARG A 85 -15.28 -9.89 14.30
CA ARG A 85 -15.85 -8.75 15.04
C ARG A 85 -17.38 -8.82 15.17
N GLY A 86 -18.09 -9.28 14.14
CA GLY A 86 -19.54 -9.46 14.21
C GLY A 86 -19.97 -10.50 15.25
N THR A 87 -19.20 -11.57 15.39
CA THR A 87 -19.47 -12.67 16.34
C THR A 87 -19.13 -12.31 17.78
N LEU A 88 -18.08 -11.53 18.03
CA LEU A 88 -17.75 -11.02 19.38
C LEU A 88 -18.84 -10.10 19.94
N CYS A 89 -19.45 -9.25 19.11
CA CYS A 89 -20.56 -8.39 19.55
C CYS A 89 -21.83 -9.17 19.89
N TRP A 90 -22.05 -10.31 19.24
CA TRP A 90 -23.17 -11.21 19.56
C TRP A 90 -22.89 -12.05 20.81
N SER A 91 -21.66 -12.55 20.97
CA SER A 91 -21.25 -13.34 22.15
C SER A 91 -21.16 -12.53 23.44
N ALA A 92 -20.84 -11.22 23.37
CA ALA A 92 -20.84 -10.36 24.56
C ALA A 92 -22.27 -9.99 25.03
N ARG A 93 -23.26 -10.06 24.13
CA ARG A 93 -24.67 -9.75 24.42
C ARG A 93 -25.41 -10.91 25.08
N THR A 94 -24.90 -12.14 25.01
CA THR A 94 -25.56 -13.33 25.56
C THR A 94 -25.18 -13.64 27.01
N SER A 95 -24.24 -12.91 27.62
CA SER A 95 -23.81 -13.13 29.02
C SER A 95 -24.68 -12.41 30.07
N THR A 96 -25.56 -11.48 29.71
CA THR A 96 -26.33 -10.66 30.66
C THR A 96 -27.84 -10.62 30.39
N GLY A 97 -28.39 -11.70 29.85
CA GLY A 97 -29.84 -11.79 29.72
C GLY A 97 -30.25 -13.01 28.92
N GLY A 98 -30.74 -14.04 29.62
CA GLY A 98 -31.34 -15.21 29.00
C GLY A 98 -32.50 -14.81 28.10
N ARG A 99 -32.28 -14.86 26.78
CA ARG A 99 -33.30 -15.15 25.77
C ARG A 99 -32.67 -16.06 24.72
N LYS A 100 -33.30 -17.21 24.50
CA LYS A 100 -32.89 -18.18 23.48
C LYS A 100 -32.81 -17.50 22.09
N PRO A 101 -31.84 -17.87 21.24
CA PRO A 101 -31.82 -17.41 19.85
C PRO A 101 -33.06 -17.92 19.11
N PRO A 102 -33.59 -17.15 18.14
CA PRO A 102 -34.69 -17.61 17.30
C PRO A 102 -34.27 -18.84 16.48
N PRO A 103 -35.19 -19.78 16.19
CA PRO A 103 -34.86 -21.00 15.48
C PRO A 103 -34.30 -20.66 14.10
N THR A 104 -33.08 -21.13 13.84
CA THR A 104 -32.44 -21.14 12.53
C THR A 104 -33.35 -21.87 11.54
N GLY A 105 -34.14 -21.09 10.79
CA GLY A 105 -34.92 -21.55 9.65
C GLY A 105 -33.97 -22.01 8.56
N ARG A 106 -33.69 -23.32 8.55
CA ARG A 106 -32.98 -24.02 7.49
C ARG A 106 -33.90 -24.10 6.27
N SER A 107 -33.93 -23.08 5.42
CA SER A 107 -34.55 -23.15 4.10
C SER A 107 -33.70 -24.07 3.22
N ARG A 108 -34.17 -25.32 3.09
CA ARG A 108 -33.75 -26.22 2.01
C ARG A 108 -34.15 -25.57 0.69
N LEU A 109 -33.19 -25.44 -0.24
CA LEU A 109 -33.47 -25.28 -1.66
C LEU A 109 -34.14 -26.58 -2.17
N PRO A 110 -35.25 -26.53 -2.90
CA PRO A 110 -35.66 -27.63 -3.74
C PRO A 110 -34.84 -27.63 -5.05
N THR A 111 -34.65 -28.86 -5.53
CA THR A 111 -34.04 -29.37 -6.78
C THR A 111 -34.12 -28.48 -8.00
#